data_AF-A0A1V5ME15-F1
#
_entry.id   AF-A0A1V5ME15-F1
#
_cell.length_a   1.000
_cell.length_b   1.000
_cell.length_c   1.000
_cell.angle_alpha   90.00
_cell.angle_beta   90.00
_cell.angle_gamma   90.00
#
_symmetry.space_group_name_H-M   'P 1'
#
loop_
_entity.id
_entity.type
_entity.pdbx_description
1 polymer ?
#
loop_
_entity_poly.entity_id
_entity_poly.type
_entity_poly.pdbx_seq_one_letter_code
_entity_poly.pdbx_strand_id
1 'polypeptide(L)'
;MGKEPEHRATLTIPGPSHFYCQLDEDHFFKWLQEIDGVNGVRGHLTDLTVYLSVPVLSDAALRDLIGLLCRYEVPMSVLRSQLTQQNEHWFKDPEKYWYEKIFA
;
A
#
# COMPACT_ATOMS: atom_id res chain seq x y z
N MET A 1 -26.68 -9.47 -2.94
CA MET A 1 -25.95 -8.74 -1.88
C MET A 1 -24.72 -9.55 -1.54
N GLY A 2 -23.57 -9.25 -2.16
CA GLY A 2 -22.32 -9.96 -1.82
C GLY A 2 -21.93 -9.60 -0.39
N LYS A 3 -21.61 -10.61 0.43
CA LYS A 3 -21.15 -10.37 1.81
C LYS A 3 -19.91 -9.47 1.74
N GLU A 4 -19.90 -8.37 2.49
CA GLU A 4 -18.66 -7.64 2.71
C GLU A 4 -17.65 -8.62 3.32
N PRO A 5 -16.44 -8.75 2.74
CA PRO A 5 -15.38 -9.53 3.36
C PRO A 5 -15.21 -9.08 4.82
N GLU A 6 -14.88 -9.99 5.74
CA GLU A 6 -14.40 -9.60 7.07
C GLU A 6 -13.11 -8.81 6.89
N HIS A 7 -13.23 -7.50 6.69
CA HIS A 7 -12.12 -6.58 6.58
C HIS A 7 -11.62 -6.30 7.99
N ARG A 8 -10.43 -6.81 8.31
CA ARG A 8 -9.86 -6.67 9.66
C ARG A 8 -9.13 -5.35 9.85
N ALA A 9 -8.70 -4.71 8.75
CA ALA A 9 -8.04 -3.41 8.75
C ALA A 9 -8.14 -2.71 7.39
N THR A 10 -7.85 -1.41 7.38
CA THR A 10 -7.78 -0.60 6.16
C THR A 10 -6.54 0.30 6.17
N LEU A 11 -5.96 0.53 4.99
CA LEU A 11 -5.00 1.58 4.73
C LEU A 11 -5.64 2.59 3.76
N THR A 12 -5.72 3.85 4.16
CA THR A 12 -6.11 4.92 3.25
C THR A 12 -4.85 5.55 2.70
N ILE A 13 -4.69 5.49 1.38
CA ILE A 13 -3.58 6.09 0.65
C ILE A 13 -4.12 7.17 -0.29
N PRO A 14 -3.42 8.29 -0.53
CA PRO A 14 -3.76 9.17 -1.63
C PRO A 14 -3.69 8.40 -2.96
N GLY A 15 -4.55 8.73 -3.91
CA GLY A 15 -4.42 8.25 -5.27
C GLY A 15 -3.14 8.78 -5.93
N PRO A 16 -2.58 8.08 -6.95
CA PRO A 16 -1.51 8.64 -7.77
C PRO A 16 -1.90 10.00 -8.36
N SER A 17 -0.95 10.94 -8.39
CA SER A 17 -1.21 12.30 -8.87
C SER A 17 -1.47 12.37 -10.38
N HIS A 18 -0.94 11.40 -11.12
CA HIS A 18 -1.14 11.24 -12.56
C HIS A 18 -0.84 9.79 -12.97
N PHE A 19 -1.45 9.39 -14.09
CA PHE A 19 -1.06 8.21 -14.86
C PHE A 19 -0.65 8.68 -16.24
N TYR A 20 0.37 8.05 -16.82
CA TYR A 20 0.86 8.45 -18.14
C TYR A 20 -0.01 7.91 -19.28
N CYS A 21 -0.75 6.84 -19.04
CA CYS A 21 -1.73 6.26 -19.98
C CYS A 21 -2.72 5.33 -19.26
N GLN A 22 -3.81 4.94 -19.93
CA GLN A 22 -4.80 4.00 -19.36
C GLN A 22 -4.17 2.68 -18.93
N LEU A 23 -3.23 2.15 -19.73
CA LEU A 23 -2.56 0.89 -19.41
C LEU A 23 -1.75 1.00 -18.11
N ASP A 24 -1.21 2.17 -17.81
CA ASP A 24 -0.44 2.40 -16.58
C ASP A 24 -1.35 2.45 -15.35
N GLU A 25 -2.52 3.09 -15.47
CA GLU A 25 -3.57 3.06 -14.46
C GLU A 25 -4.08 1.63 -14.21
N ASP A 26 -4.36 0.88 -15.27
CA ASP A 26 -4.84 -0.50 -15.17
C ASP A 26 -3.81 -1.38 -14.42
N HIS A 27 -2.51 -1.20 -14.69
CA HIS A 27 -1.46 -1.94 -13.99
C HIS A 27 -1.33 -1.53 -12.53
N PHE A 28 -1.45 -0.25 -12.20
CA PHE A 28 -1.45 0.20 -10.81
C PHE A 28 -2.52 -0.53 -9.99
N PHE A 29 -3.76 -0.52 -10.46
CA PHE A 29 -4.86 -1.16 -9.73
C PHE A 29 -4.77 -2.69 -9.74
N LYS A 30 -4.29 -3.28 -10.84
CA LYS A 30 -4.08 -4.72 -10.92
C LYS A 30 -3.01 -5.17 -9.93
N TRP A 31 -1.83 -4.55 -9.94
CA TRP A 31 -0.74 -4.91 -9.03
C TRP A 31 -1.14 -4.67 -7.58
N LEU A 32 -1.83 -3.57 -7.27
CA LEU A 32 -2.31 -3.33 -5.91
C LEU A 32 -3.23 -4.45 -5.40
N GLN A 33 -4.09 -5.00 -6.26
CA GLN A 33 -4.99 -6.11 -5.92
C GLN A 33 -4.29 -7.49 -5.89
N GLU A 34 -3.13 -7.63 -6.53
CA GLU A 34 -2.33 -8.87 -6.53
C GLU A 34 -1.42 -8.99 -5.29
N ILE A 35 -1.22 -7.92 -4.52
CA ILE A 35 -0.42 -7.95 -3.29
C ILE A 35 -1.10 -8.85 -2.24
N ASP A 36 -0.35 -9.82 -1.73
CA ASP A 36 -0.85 -10.74 -0.70
C ASP A 36 -1.33 -9.98 0.54
N GLY A 37 -2.53 -10.34 1.02
CA GLY A 37 -3.20 -9.66 2.12
C GLY A 37 -4.06 -8.45 1.72
N VAL A 38 -4.05 -7.99 0.46
CA VAL A 38 -5.03 -7.02 -0.04
C VAL A 38 -6.30 -7.75 -0.46
N ASN A 39 -7.42 -7.41 0.18
CA ASN A 39 -8.74 -8.00 -0.06
C ASN A 39 -9.67 -7.13 -0.90
N GLY A 40 -9.24 -5.92 -1.25
CA GLY A 40 -10.00 -5.02 -2.09
C GLY A 40 -9.46 -3.59 -2.06
N VAL A 41 -9.86 -2.82 -3.05
CA VAL A 41 -9.54 -1.40 -3.17
C VAL A 41 -10.82 -0.67 -3.52
N ARG A 42 -11.14 0.42 -2.82
CA ARG A 42 -12.24 1.33 -3.18
C ARG A 42 -11.72 2.75 -3.28
N GLY A 43 -12.01 3.41 -4.40
CA GLY A 43 -11.77 4.85 -4.53
C GLY A 43 -12.80 5.66 -3.73
N HIS A 44 -12.33 6.73 -3.10
CA HIS A 44 -13.15 7.73 -2.44
C HIS A 44 -12.57 9.12 -2.71
N LEU A 45 -13.24 9.90 -3.57
CA LEU A 45 -12.73 11.17 -4.08
C LEU A 45 -11.33 10.99 -4.72
N THR A 46 -10.30 11.51 -4.09
CA THR A 46 -8.90 11.42 -4.53
C THR A 46 -8.12 10.31 -3.82
N ASP A 47 -8.72 9.65 -2.85
CA ASP A 47 -8.05 8.67 -2.00
C ASP A 47 -8.49 7.25 -2.35
N LEU A 48 -7.65 6.28 -1.98
CA LEU A 48 -7.92 4.86 -2.12
C LEU A 48 -7.98 4.24 -0.73
N THR A 49 -9.08 3.57 -0.44
CA THR A 49 -9.18 2.67 0.71
C THR A 49 -8.76 1.28 0.28
N VAL A 50 -7.61 0.85 0.78
CA VAL A 50 -7.09 -0.51 0.62
C VAL A 50 -7.55 -1.33 1.81
N TYR A 51 -8.30 -2.39 1.54
CA TYR A 51 -8.80 -3.30 2.56
C TYR A 51 -7.83 -4.45 2.76
N LEU A 52 -7.43 -4.70 4.00
CA LEU A 52 -6.48 -5.75 4.34
C LEU A 52 -7.16 -6.95 5.02
N SER A 53 -6.66 -8.14 4.74
CA SER A 53 -7.07 -9.38 5.41
C SER A 53 -6.58 -9.45 6.86
N VAL A 54 -5.48 -8.76 7.16
CA VAL A 54 -4.83 -8.68 8.48
C VAL A 54 -4.38 -7.23 8.75
N PRO A 55 -4.19 -6.84 10.02
CA PRO A 55 -3.76 -5.47 10.35
C PRO A 55 -2.38 -5.08 9.82
N VAL A 56 -1.47 -6.05 9.69
CA VAL A 56 -0.11 -5.85 9.23
C VAL A 56 0.21 -6.86 8.14
N LEU A 57 0.70 -6.37 7.00
CA LEU A 57 1.14 -7.18 5.87
C LEU A 57 2.38 -8.01 6.20
N SER A 58 2.57 -9.11 5.47
CA SER A 58 3.84 -9.85 5.49
C SER A 58 4.98 -8.98 4.96
N ASP A 59 6.22 -9.31 5.30
CA ASP A 59 7.38 -8.54 4.84
C ASP A 59 7.49 -8.49 3.31
N ALA A 60 7.11 -9.57 2.62
CA ALA A 60 7.08 -9.62 1.16
C ALA A 60 6.00 -8.68 0.60
N ALA A 61 4.76 -8.80 1.09
CA ALA A 61 3.65 -7.95 0.65
C ALA A 61 3.88 -6.47 0.95
N LEU A 62 4.49 -6.15 2.10
CA LEU A 62 4.85 -4.78 2.45
C LEU A 62 5.92 -4.23 1.50
N ARG A 63 6.91 -5.03 1.09
CA ARG A 63 7.91 -4.62 0.08
C ARG A 63 7.27 -4.37 -1.29
N ASP A 64 6.33 -5.22 -1.70
CA ASP A 64 5.60 -5.04 -2.96
C ASP A 64 4.78 -3.74 -2.92
N LEU A 65 4.10 -3.47 -1.79
CA LEU A 65 3.35 -2.24 -1.61
C LEU A 65 4.27 -1.00 -1.63
N ILE A 66 5.42 -1.03 -0.92
CA ILE A 66 6.40 0.05 -0.96
C ILE A 66 6.88 0.31 -2.39
N GLY A 67 7.24 -0.75 -3.12
CA GLY A 67 7.71 -0.64 -4.50
C GLY A 67 6.65 -0.02 -5.41
N LEU A 68 5.39 -0.45 -5.26
CA LEU A 68 4.27 0.07 -6.02
C LEU A 68 4.02 1.56 -5.71
N LEU A 69 3.89 1.93 -4.44
CA LEU A 69 3.66 3.33 -4.07
C LEU A 69 4.82 4.23 -4.49
N CYS A 70 6.06 3.75 -4.38
CA CYS A 70 7.22 4.50 -4.86
C CYS A 70 7.21 4.68 -6.37
N ARG A 71 6.81 3.67 -7.15
CA ARG A 71 6.74 3.73 -8.61
C ARG A 71 5.72 4.77 -9.11
N TYR A 72 4.58 4.87 -8.43
CA TYR A 72 3.49 5.78 -8.79
C TYR A 72 3.52 7.09 -7.99
N GLU A 73 4.63 7.38 -7.32
CA GLU A 73 4.85 8.60 -6.53
C GLU A 73 3.75 8.85 -5.48
N VAL A 74 3.13 7.78 -4.97
CA VAL A 74 2.11 7.86 -3.93
C VAL A 74 2.78 8.15 -2.59
N PRO A 75 2.31 9.13 -1.81
CA PRO A 75 2.83 9.41 -0.47
C PRO A 75 2.79 8.17 0.43
N MET A 76 3.94 7.80 1.03
CA MET A 76 4.10 6.54 1.75
C MET A 76 4.07 6.66 3.28
N SER A 77 3.85 7.86 3.83
CA SER A 77 3.83 8.10 5.29
C SER A 77 2.81 7.22 6.03
N VAL A 78 1.71 6.87 5.37
CA VAL A 78 0.66 5.97 5.87
C VAL A 78 1.16 4.54 6.15
N LEU A 79 2.23 4.11 5.48
CA LEU A 79 2.85 2.80 5.70
C LEU A 79 3.53 2.69 7.06
N ARG A 80 3.75 3.81 7.78
CA ARG A 80 4.26 3.80 9.15
C ARG A 80 3.40 2.95 10.10
N SER A 81 2.10 2.82 9.81
CA SER A 81 1.17 1.94 10.56
C SER A 81 1.50 0.44 10.44
N GLN A 82 2.29 0.04 9.45
CA GLN A 82 2.72 -1.34 9.22
C GLN A 82 4.03 -1.69 9.97
N LEU A 83 4.63 -0.73 10.69
CA LEU A 83 5.83 -0.97 11.48
C LEU A 83 5.50 -1.87 12.68
N THR A 84 6.29 -2.92 12.84
CA THR A 84 6.24 -3.86 13.97
C THR A 84 7.65 -4.11 14.50
N GLN A 85 7.74 -4.68 15.71
CA GLN A 85 9.04 -5.06 16.27
C GLN A 85 9.77 -6.09 15.39
N GLN A 86 9.02 -6.94 14.67
CA GLN A 86 9.57 -7.98 13.81
C GLN A 86 10.21 -7.39 12.55
N ASN A 87 9.57 -6.41 11.91
CA ASN A 87 10.04 -5.84 10.64
C ASN A 87 10.91 -4.58 10.80
N GLU A 88 11.02 -4.00 12.01
CA GLU A 88 11.74 -2.73 12.24
C GLU A 88 13.16 -2.74 11.67
N HIS A 89 13.88 -3.85 11.80
CA HIS A 89 15.28 -3.98 11.36
C HIS A 89 15.51 -3.75 9.86
N TRP A 90 14.52 -3.98 9.01
CA TRP A 90 14.63 -3.73 7.56
C TRP A 90 13.68 -2.63 7.09
N PHE A 91 12.50 -2.50 7.69
CA PHE A 91 11.49 -1.57 7.24
C PHE A 91 11.87 -0.13 7.60
N LYS A 92 12.46 0.07 8.77
CA LYS A 92 12.92 1.36 9.29
C LYS A 92 14.45 1.51 9.23
N ASP A 93 15.09 0.79 8.33
CA ASP A 93 16.52 0.92 8.07
C ASP A 93 16.79 2.23 7.29
N PRO A 94 17.57 3.19 7.85
CA PRO A 94 17.85 4.47 7.21
C PRO A 94 18.57 4.37 5.87
N GLU A 95 19.21 3.25 5.55
CA GLU A 95 19.88 3.06 4.26
C GLU A 95 18.91 2.68 3.13
N LYS A 96 17.63 2.46 3.43
CA LYS A 96 16.63 2.04 2.44
C LYS A 96 16.02 3.23 1.71
N TYR A 97 15.81 3.07 0.40
CA TYR A 97 15.30 4.14 -0.48
C TYR A 97 13.92 4.68 -0.08
N TRP A 98 13.13 3.91 0.67
CA TRP A 98 11.82 4.31 1.15
C TRP A 98 11.85 5.02 2.51
N TYR A 99 12.97 4.95 3.25
CA TYR A 99 13.03 5.39 4.64
C TYR A 99 12.54 6.83 4.80
N GLU A 100 13.13 7.76 4.05
CA GLU A 100 12.79 9.18 4.09
C GLU A 100 11.32 9.44 3.74
N LYS A 101 10.74 8.65 2.83
CA LYS A 101 9.34 8.82 2.38
C LYS A 101 8.32 8.31 3.40
N ILE A 102 8.74 7.52 4.38
CA ILE A 102 7.87 6.88 5.38
C ILE A 102 8.09 7.45 6.79
N PHE A 103 9.35 7.75 7.16
CA PHE A 103 9.74 8.01 8.55
C PHE A 103 10.37 9.37 8.82
N ALA A 104 10.80 10.11 7.80
CA ALA A 104 11.38 11.44 7.95
C ALA A 104 10.33 12.57 7.89
#